data_AF-A0A1F1Z8D4-F1
#
_entry.id   AF-A0A1F1Z8D4-F1
#
_cell.length_a   1.000
_cell.length_b   1.000
_cell.length_c   1.000
_cell.angle_alpha   90.00
_cell.angle_beta   90.00
_cell.angle_gamma   90.00
#
_symmetry.space_group_name_H-M   'P 1'
#
loop_
_entity.id
_entity.type
_entity.pdbx_description
1 polymer ?
#
loop_
_entity_poly.entity_id
_entity_poly.type
_entity_poly.pdbx_seq_one_letter_code
_entity_poly.pdbx_strand_id
1 'polypeptide(L)'
;MTGGLIVFWASVSLACILFDAPRWVIIHPLTLGVVTTAILTYSTHFTDALTRTASRPAALYVRLAVVNLALVALLFDAFPNLAATTAASALLWHGASIARKLRRGLPGPFAVTAYCYVAAAAFFALAVAAAVVMQDIAAHSRLAVWGFAWTTIAGTVLTLLPTLTGKRASTTARNRLPRALVAHCLALPTAAVLLGTPFAAGGTAGVCARLDVRTAARPRRHAV
;
A
#
# COMPACT_ATOMS: atom_id res chain seq x y z
N MET A 1 23.09 2.64 4.14
CA MET A 1 22.31 3.76 4.73
C MET A 1 20.85 3.37 4.98
N THR A 2 20.04 3.04 3.97
CA THR A 2 18.61 2.66 4.14
C THR A 2 18.40 1.44 5.03
N GLY A 3 19.21 0.39 4.88
CA GLY A 3 19.15 -0.80 5.75
C GLY A 3 19.39 -0.47 7.22
N GLY A 4 20.30 0.45 7.54
CA GLY A 4 20.54 0.89 8.92
C GLY A 4 19.33 1.59 9.53
N LEU A 5 18.64 2.43 8.75
CA LEU A 5 17.41 3.12 9.17
C LEU A 5 16.27 2.13 9.44
N ILE A 6 16.14 1.11 8.59
CA ILE A 6 15.16 0.03 8.79
C ILE A 6 15.46 -0.75 10.08
N VAL A 7 16.72 -1.16 10.29
CA VAL A 7 17.12 -1.88 11.51
C VAL A 7 16.89 -1.02 12.75
N PHE A 8 17.22 0.26 12.69
CA PHE A 8 16.98 1.21 13.77
C PHE A 8 15.50 1.26 14.15
N TRP A 9 14.60 1.53 13.20
CA TRP A 9 13.18 1.64 13.51
C TRP A 9 12.54 0.32 13.92
N ALA A 10 13.00 -0.81 13.35
CA ALA A 10 12.57 -2.13 13.79
C ALA A 10 12.97 -2.37 15.26
N SER A 11 14.17 -1.95 15.65
CA SER A 11 14.65 -2.04 17.03
C SER A 11 13.85 -1.15 17.98
N VAL A 12 13.50 0.07 17.55
CA VAL A 12 12.62 0.98 18.30
C VAL A 12 11.25 0.35 18.52
N SER A 13 10.60 -0.15 17.46
CA SER A 13 9.30 -0.84 17.59
C SER A 13 9.38 -2.06 18.53
N LEU A 14 10.44 -2.86 18.42
CA LEU A 14 10.65 -4.02 19.30
C LEU A 14 10.83 -3.58 20.75
N ALA A 15 11.66 -2.58 21.02
CA ALA A 15 11.83 -2.04 22.37
C ALA A 15 10.50 -1.52 22.94
N CYS A 16 9.73 -0.76 22.15
CA CYS A 16 8.41 -0.29 22.57
C CYS A 16 7.45 -1.45 22.91
N ILE A 17 7.51 -2.59 22.20
CA ILE A 17 6.73 -3.79 22.56
C ILE A 17 7.19 -4.37 23.90
N LEU A 18 8.50 -4.50 24.11
CA LEU A 18 9.07 -5.09 25.32
C LEU A 18 8.80 -4.26 26.58
N PHE A 19 8.61 -2.95 26.43
CA PHE A 19 8.27 -2.02 27.51
C PHE A 19 6.77 -1.70 27.61
N ASP A 20 5.90 -2.45 26.95
CA ASP A 20 4.43 -2.25 26.94
C ASP A 20 4.02 -0.80 26.60
N ALA A 21 4.72 -0.20 25.65
CA ALA A 21 4.47 1.17 25.24
C ALA A 21 3.12 1.29 24.48
N PRO A 22 2.52 2.50 24.42
CA PRO A 22 1.29 2.71 23.68
C PRO A 22 1.38 2.22 22.23
N ARG A 23 0.31 1.57 21.73
CA ARG A 23 0.25 0.99 20.37
C ARG A 23 0.67 1.97 19.27
N TRP A 24 0.37 3.26 19.45
CA TRP A 24 0.76 4.33 18.54
C TRP A 24 2.26 4.39 18.28
N VAL A 25 3.08 4.37 19.34
CA VAL A 25 4.54 4.45 19.27
C VAL A 25 5.20 3.13 18.88
N ILE A 26 4.44 2.03 18.83
CA ILE A 26 4.89 0.76 18.26
C ILE A 26 4.65 0.73 16.74
N ILE A 27 3.42 1.08 16.33
CA ILE A 27 2.94 0.88 14.97
C ILE A 27 3.52 1.93 14.00
N HIS A 28 3.68 3.19 14.41
CA HIS A 28 4.19 4.23 13.51
C HIS A 28 5.67 4.04 13.15
N PRO A 29 6.58 3.70 14.07
CA PRO A 29 7.95 3.36 13.70
C PRO A 29 8.02 2.12 12.80
N LEU A 30 7.16 1.12 13.03
CA LEU A 30 7.10 -0.06 12.17
C LEU A 30 6.58 0.31 10.76
N THR A 31 5.51 1.09 10.66
CA THR A 31 4.86 1.37 9.37
C THR A 31 5.57 2.47 8.57
N LEU A 32 5.95 3.58 9.21
CA LEU A 32 6.67 4.67 8.53
C LEU A 32 8.19 4.43 8.51
N GLY A 33 8.76 4.01 9.63
CA GLY A 33 10.20 3.84 9.77
C GLY A 33 10.74 2.62 9.04
N VAL A 34 10.05 1.47 9.13
CA VAL A 34 10.44 0.23 8.45
C VAL A 34 9.77 0.10 7.09
N VAL A 35 8.44 -0.04 7.07
CA VAL A 35 7.70 -0.40 5.85
C VAL A 35 7.79 0.71 4.79
N THR A 36 7.56 1.97 5.15
CA THR A 36 7.61 3.07 4.18
C THR A 36 9.03 3.34 3.68
N THR A 37 10.05 3.28 4.55
CA THR A 37 11.46 3.37 4.14
C THR A 37 11.83 2.26 3.15
N ALA A 38 11.41 1.03 3.42
CA ALA A 38 11.62 -0.10 2.50
C ALA A 38 10.90 0.13 1.18
N ILE A 39 9.62 0.52 1.20
CA ILE A 39 8.83 0.80 0.00
C ILE A 39 9.50 1.89 -0.84
N LEU A 40 9.87 3.05 -0.27
CA LEU A 40 10.52 4.14 -1.01
C LEU A 40 11.81 3.68 -1.68
N THR A 41 12.63 2.93 -0.96
CA THR A 41 13.93 2.44 -1.44
C THR A 41 13.75 1.39 -2.54
N TYR A 42 13.03 0.31 -2.25
CA TYR A 42 12.92 -0.82 -3.17
C TYR A 42 12.05 -0.50 -4.39
N SER A 43 10.95 0.25 -4.24
CA SER A 43 10.17 0.68 -5.40
C SER A 43 10.98 1.58 -6.34
N THR A 44 11.93 2.37 -5.83
CA THR A 44 12.86 3.13 -6.67
C THR A 44 13.73 2.18 -7.50
N HIS A 45 14.41 1.24 -6.84
CA HIS A 45 15.31 0.28 -7.51
C HIS A 45 14.57 -0.62 -8.49
N PHE A 46 13.38 -1.12 -8.13
CA PHE A 46 12.56 -1.92 -9.03
C PHE A 46 12.07 -1.12 -10.22
N THR A 47 11.61 0.11 -10.01
CA THR A 47 11.19 0.97 -11.13
C THR A 47 12.35 1.22 -12.08
N ASP A 48 13.54 1.54 -11.56
CA ASP A 48 14.75 1.74 -12.36
C ASP A 48 15.11 0.53 -13.21
N ALA A 49 15.08 -0.67 -12.62
CA ALA A 49 15.31 -1.92 -13.35
C ALA A 49 14.24 -2.17 -14.42
N LEU A 50 12.96 -1.92 -14.10
CA LEU A 50 11.82 -2.16 -15.01
C LEU A 50 11.77 -1.19 -16.19
N THR A 51 12.18 0.07 -15.98
CA THR A 51 12.18 1.10 -17.03
C THR A 51 13.52 1.27 -17.72
N ARG A 52 14.55 0.51 -17.29
CA ARG A 52 15.94 0.62 -17.75
C ARG A 52 16.48 2.05 -17.60
N THR A 53 16.19 2.67 -16.45
CA THR A 53 16.63 4.02 -16.10
C THR A 53 17.43 4.00 -14.80
N ALA A 54 18.12 5.09 -14.48
CA ALA A 54 18.79 5.26 -13.19
C ALA A 54 18.24 6.50 -12.45
N SER A 55 17.89 6.32 -11.17
CA SER A 55 17.56 7.44 -10.28
C SER A 55 18.79 8.19 -9.84
N ARG A 56 18.64 9.51 -9.67
CA ARG A 56 19.57 10.28 -8.86
C ARG A 56 19.36 9.91 -7.37
N PRO A 57 20.39 9.43 -6.66
CA PRO A 57 20.24 8.94 -5.29
C PRO A 57 19.82 10.05 -4.31
N ALA A 58 20.29 11.29 -4.52
CA ALA A 58 19.97 12.44 -3.67
C ALA A 58 18.46 12.66 -3.50
N ALA A 59 17.67 12.57 -4.59
CA ALA A 59 16.24 12.79 -4.50
C ALA A 59 15.51 11.71 -3.68
N LEU A 60 16.00 10.48 -3.70
CA LEU A 60 15.49 9.41 -2.84
C LEU A 60 15.84 9.71 -1.37
N TYR A 61 17.09 10.10 -1.09
CA TYR A 61 17.51 10.43 0.27
C TYR A 61 16.75 11.61 0.87
N VAL A 62 16.42 12.64 0.07
CA VAL A 62 15.56 13.75 0.53
C VAL A 62 14.18 13.23 0.92
N ARG A 63 13.55 12.38 0.10
CA ARG A 63 12.23 11.80 0.44
C ARG A 63 12.28 10.95 1.70
N LEU A 64 13.34 10.15 1.86
CA LEU A 64 13.56 9.37 3.08
C LEU A 64 13.73 10.27 4.30
N ALA A 65 14.56 11.31 4.21
CA ALA A 65 14.76 12.27 5.30
C ALA A 65 13.44 12.95 5.68
N VAL A 66 12.67 13.44 4.71
CA VAL A 66 11.37 14.08 4.96
C VAL A 66 10.39 13.16 5.68
N VAL A 67 10.24 11.91 5.22
CA VAL A 67 9.33 10.94 5.87
C VAL A 67 9.79 10.59 7.28
N ASN A 68 11.09 10.45 7.51
CA ASN A 68 11.61 10.07 8.82
C ASN A 68 11.58 11.23 9.82
N LEU A 69 11.83 12.46 9.37
CA LEU A 69 11.64 13.66 10.18
C LEU A 69 10.15 13.86 10.53
N ALA A 70 9.25 13.63 9.57
CA ALA A 70 7.82 13.64 9.82
C ALA A 70 7.40 12.56 10.83
N LEU A 71 7.95 11.34 10.74
CA LEU A 71 7.73 10.30 11.75
C LEU A 71 8.22 10.75 13.13
N VAL A 72 9.43 11.30 13.24
CA VAL A 72 9.95 11.81 14.52
C VAL A 72 9.00 12.88 15.10
N ALA A 73 8.62 13.87 14.30
CA ALA A 73 7.67 14.91 14.72
C ALA A 73 6.34 14.31 15.20
N LEU A 74 5.82 13.29 14.49
CA LEU A 74 4.59 12.59 14.85
C LEU A 74 4.70 11.81 16.19
N LEU A 75 5.87 11.24 16.50
CA LEU A 75 6.09 10.52 17.75
C LEU A 75 6.19 11.44 18.97
N PHE A 76 6.66 12.67 18.77
CA PHE A 76 6.77 13.70 19.82
C PHE A 76 5.59 14.68 19.84
N ASP A 77 4.51 14.38 19.12
CA ASP A 77 3.32 15.24 19.00
C ASP A 77 3.63 16.68 18.53
N ALA A 78 4.72 16.86 17.77
CA ALA A 78 5.15 18.13 17.24
C ALA A 78 4.41 18.43 15.93
N PHE A 79 3.30 19.18 16.01
CA PHE A 79 2.44 19.53 14.88
C PHE A 79 1.98 18.29 14.09
N PRO A 80 1.27 17.33 14.72
CA PRO A 80 1.02 15.99 14.17
C PRO A 80 0.32 16.01 12.81
N ASN A 81 -0.62 16.94 12.59
CA ASN A 81 -1.32 17.09 11.30
C ASN A 81 -0.37 17.56 10.19
N LEU A 82 0.55 18.47 10.51
CA LEU A 82 1.57 18.94 9.57
C LEU A 82 2.58 17.83 9.26
N ALA A 83 3.00 17.08 10.28
CA ALA A 83 3.88 15.93 10.12
C ALA A 83 3.26 14.86 9.21
N ALA A 84 2.00 14.47 9.47
CA ALA A 84 1.28 13.48 8.67
C ALA A 84 1.08 13.93 7.21
N THR A 85 0.67 15.18 6.99
CA THR A 85 0.51 15.73 5.63
C THR A 85 1.84 15.91 4.89
N THR A 86 2.93 16.19 5.61
CA THR A 86 4.29 16.21 5.05
C THR A 86 4.72 14.83 4.56
N ALA A 87 4.48 13.78 5.36
CA ALA A 87 4.75 12.40 4.96
C ALA A 87 3.92 12.00 3.72
N ALA A 88 2.63 12.36 3.69
CA ALA A 88 1.77 12.12 2.53
C ALA A 88 2.28 12.82 1.27
N SER A 89 2.71 14.08 1.40
CA SER A 89 3.26 14.87 0.29
C SER A 89 4.54 14.27 -0.26
N ALA A 90 5.44 13.77 0.62
CA ALA A 90 6.64 13.06 0.20
C ALA A 90 6.34 11.78 -0.57
N LEU A 91 5.30 11.03 -0.17
CA LEU A 91 4.86 9.82 -0.88
C LEU A 91 4.17 10.13 -2.21
N LEU A 92 3.37 11.19 -2.29
CA LEU A 92 2.81 11.65 -3.55
C LEU A 92 3.90 12.11 -4.52
N TRP A 93 4.92 12.83 -4.02
CA TRP A 93 6.10 13.18 -4.81
C TRP A 93 6.83 11.93 -5.32
N HIS A 94 6.98 10.92 -4.46
CA HIS A 94 7.56 9.62 -4.83
C HIS A 94 6.76 8.93 -5.95
N GLY A 95 5.44 8.76 -5.77
CA GLY A 95 4.55 8.18 -6.77
C GLY A 95 4.57 8.93 -8.09
N ALA A 96 4.58 10.27 -8.06
CA ALA A 96 4.71 11.09 -9.24
C ALA A 96 6.06 10.89 -9.95
N SER A 97 7.15 10.66 -9.21
CA SER A 97 8.46 10.36 -9.78
C SER A 97 8.49 9.02 -10.52
N ILE A 98 7.82 7.99 -9.98
CA ILE A 98 7.65 6.69 -10.63
C ILE A 98 6.78 6.84 -11.88
N ALA A 99 5.65 7.54 -11.78
CA ALA A 99 4.76 7.77 -12.91
C ALA A 99 5.47 8.49 -14.08
N ARG A 100 6.32 9.48 -13.79
CA ARG A 100 7.13 10.16 -14.82
C ARG A 100 8.11 9.22 -15.51
N LYS A 101 8.73 8.28 -14.79
CA LYS A 101 9.61 7.28 -15.40
C LYS A 101 8.86 6.30 -16.27
N LEU A 102 7.70 5.83 -15.82
CA LEU A 102 6.86 4.94 -16.62
C LEU A 102 6.44 5.56 -17.95
N ARG A 103 6.18 6.88 -17.97
CA ARG A 103 5.83 7.61 -19.20
C ARG A 103 7.02 7.87 -20.13
N ARG A 104 8.25 7.90 -19.62
CA ARG A 104 9.46 8.31 -20.39
C ARG A 104 10.42 7.16 -20.70
N GLY A 105 10.33 6.05 -19.98
CA GLY A 105 11.21 4.89 -20.16
C GLY A 105 10.74 3.98 -21.30
N LEU A 106 11.44 2.86 -21.46
CA LEU A 106 11.04 1.76 -22.33
C LEU A 106 10.39 0.66 -21.46
N PRO A 107 9.08 0.77 -21.13
CA PRO A 107 8.44 -0.15 -20.21
C PRO A 107 8.49 -1.57 -20.77
N GLY A 108 9.23 -2.45 -20.09
CA GLY A 108 9.13 -3.88 -20.34
C GLY A 108 7.74 -4.41 -19.95
N PRO A 109 7.40 -5.67 -20.27
CA PRO A 109 6.08 -6.25 -19.99
C PRO A 109 5.67 -6.25 -18.50
N PHE A 110 6.62 -6.07 -17.58
CA PHE A 110 6.38 -5.98 -16.14
C PHE A 110 6.27 -4.55 -15.61
N ALA A 111 6.53 -3.52 -16.42
CA ALA A 111 6.42 -2.13 -15.98
C ALA A 111 5.00 -1.80 -15.47
N VAL A 112 4.01 -2.58 -15.86
CA VAL A 112 2.63 -2.42 -15.37
C VAL A 112 2.51 -2.61 -13.85
N THR A 113 3.39 -3.40 -13.22
CA THR A 113 3.40 -3.57 -11.76
C THR A 113 3.92 -2.33 -11.03
N ALA A 114 4.68 -1.45 -11.70
CA ALA A 114 5.12 -0.20 -11.10
C ALA A 114 3.97 0.79 -10.90
N TYR A 115 2.84 0.65 -11.62
CA TYR A 115 1.61 1.39 -11.31
C TYR A 115 1.03 1.01 -9.94
N CYS A 116 1.34 -0.17 -9.40
CA CYS A 116 0.98 -0.53 -8.03
C CYS A 116 1.65 0.42 -7.02
N TYR A 117 2.90 0.84 -7.26
CA TYR A 117 3.57 1.83 -6.38
C TYR A 117 2.95 3.22 -6.48
N VAL A 118 2.47 3.61 -7.66
CA VAL A 118 1.76 4.88 -7.86
C VAL A 118 0.41 4.86 -7.14
N ALA A 119 -0.35 3.77 -7.29
CA ALA A 119 -1.61 3.58 -6.56
C ALA A 119 -1.39 3.55 -5.03
N ALA A 120 -0.33 2.88 -4.57
CA ALA A 120 0.02 2.84 -3.15
C ALA A 120 0.28 4.24 -2.58
N ALA A 121 0.99 5.12 -3.32
CA ALA A 121 1.19 6.51 -2.89
C ALA A 121 -0.14 7.28 -2.71
N ALA A 122 -1.10 7.07 -3.61
CA ALA A 122 -2.44 7.65 -3.46
C ALA A 122 -3.19 7.07 -2.26
N PHE A 123 -3.12 5.76 -2.04
CA PHE A 123 -3.72 5.12 -0.87
C PHE A 123 -3.12 5.59 0.45
N PHE A 124 -1.82 5.87 0.49
CA PHE A 124 -1.20 6.46 1.67
C PHE A 124 -1.75 7.86 1.96
N ALA A 125 -1.89 8.71 0.94
CA ALA A 125 -2.51 10.02 1.10
C ALA A 125 -3.97 9.92 1.58
N LEU A 126 -4.74 8.97 1.04
CA LEU A 126 -6.10 8.68 1.52
C LEU A 126 -6.11 8.17 2.96
N ALA A 127 -5.16 7.31 3.35
CA ALA A 127 -5.04 6.85 4.72
C ALA A 127 -4.77 8.02 5.69
N VAL A 128 -3.88 8.95 5.30
CA VAL A 128 -3.63 10.17 6.09
C VAL A 128 -4.88 11.05 6.15
N ALA A 129 -5.60 11.24 5.03
CA ALA A 129 -6.85 12.00 5.02
C ALA A 129 -7.92 11.36 5.93
N ALA A 130 -8.01 10.03 5.94
CA ALA A 130 -8.92 9.31 6.83
C ALA A 130 -8.60 9.56 8.31
N ALA A 131 -7.31 9.54 8.70
CA ALA A 131 -6.91 9.83 10.08
C ALA A 131 -7.08 11.30 10.46
N VAL A 132 -6.64 12.23 9.60
CA VAL A 132 -6.52 13.66 9.95
C VAL A 132 -7.81 14.43 9.70
N VAL A 133 -8.47 14.19 8.56
CA VAL A 133 -9.66 14.94 8.15
C VAL A 133 -10.93 14.25 8.62
N MET A 134 -11.03 12.94 8.39
CA MET A 134 -12.23 12.17 8.75
C MET A 134 -12.23 11.68 10.20
N GLN A 135 -11.07 11.70 10.87
CA GLN A 135 -10.90 11.15 12.22
C GLN A 135 -11.37 9.68 12.33
N ASP A 136 -11.18 8.90 11.26
CA ASP A 136 -11.60 7.50 11.15
C ASP A 136 -10.37 6.57 11.10
N ILE A 137 -10.04 6.01 12.27
CA ILE A 137 -8.91 5.07 12.44
C ILE A 137 -9.16 3.74 11.73
N ALA A 138 -10.41 3.33 11.57
CA ALA A 138 -10.74 2.08 10.88
C ALA A 138 -10.52 2.24 9.37
N ALA A 139 -10.97 3.35 8.77
CA ALA A 139 -10.66 3.67 7.38
C ALA A 139 -9.15 3.89 7.17
N HIS A 140 -8.49 4.62 8.08
CA HIS A 140 -7.04 4.84 8.04
C HIS A 140 -6.27 3.51 7.97
N SER A 141 -6.53 2.59 8.91
CA SER A 141 -5.82 1.31 8.98
C SER A 141 -6.09 0.43 7.75
N ARG A 142 -7.33 0.37 7.25
CA ARG A 142 -7.68 -0.37 6.02
C ARG A 142 -6.94 0.19 4.80
N LEU A 143 -6.92 1.51 4.64
CA LEU A 143 -6.23 2.17 3.53
C LEU A 143 -4.71 2.03 3.65
N ALA A 144 -4.14 2.11 4.85
CA ALA A 144 -2.71 1.92 5.08
C ALA A 144 -2.27 0.46 4.81
N VAL A 145 -3.03 -0.52 5.25
CA VAL A 145 -2.67 -1.94 5.11
C VAL A 145 -3.01 -2.47 3.72
N TRP A 146 -4.28 -2.40 3.31
CA TRP A 146 -4.77 -2.98 2.05
C TRP A 146 -4.53 -2.09 0.84
N GLY A 147 -4.44 -0.78 1.06
CA GLY A 147 -4.20 0.19 -0.01
C GLY A 147 -2.72 0.44 -0.23
N PHE A 148 -2.02 0.91 0.80
CA PHE A 148 -0.60 1.24 0.69
C PHE A 148 0.28 -0.03 0.72
N ALA A 149 0.37 -0.74 1.85
CA ALA A 149 1.33 -1.84 2.01
C ALA A 149 1.05 -3.00 1.03
N TRP A 150 -0.17 -3.55 1.02
CA TRP A 150 -0.53 -4.69 0.20
C TRP A 150 -0.32 -4.45 -1.30
N THR A 151 -0.73 -3.29 -1.81
CA THR A 151 -0.58 -2.98 -3.24
C THR A 151 0.89 -2.97 -3.66
N THR A 152 1.81 -2.48 -2.81
CA THR A 152 3.25 -2.55 -3.09
C THR A 152 3.78 -3.99 -3.06
N ILE A 153 3.38 -4.79 -2.07
CA ILE A 153 3.81 -6.19 -1.94
C ILE A 153 3.30 -7.00 -3.13
N ALA A 154 2.01 -6.89 -3.47
CA ALA A 154 1.40 -7.60 -4.58
C ALA A 154 2.08 -7.27 -5.92
N GLY A 155 2.33 -5.98 -6.18
CA GLY A 155 3.08 -5.54 -7.38
C GLY A 155 4.49 -6.15 -7.43
N THR A 156 5.20 -6.13 -6.30
CA THR A 156 6.56 -6.68 -6.18
C THR A 156 6.59 -8.19 -6.39
N VAL A 157 5.72 -8.94 -5.71
CA VAL A 157 5.63 -10.40 -5.82
C VAL A 157 5.30 -10.83 -7.24
N LEU A 158 4.34 -10.17 -7.90
CA LEU A 158 3.99 -10.47 -9.28
C LEU A 158 5.15 -10.26 -10.26
N THR A 159 6.03 -9.30 -9.98
CA THR A 159 7.24 -9.07 -10.78
C THR A 159 8.36 -10.05 -10.46
N LEU A 160 8.64 -10.29 -9.18
CA LEU A 160 9.85 -11.01 -8.75
C LEU A 160 9.68 -12.52 -8.65
N LEU A 161 8.47 -13.01 -8.36
CA LEU A 161 8.23 -14.44 -8.18
C LEU A 161 8.70 -15.29 -9.37
N PRO A 162 8.47 -14.92 -10.64
CA PRO A 162 9.01 -15.65 -11.79
C PRO A 162 10.55 -15.74 -11.76
N THR A 163 11.22 -14.66 -11.40
CA THR A 163 12.69 -14.60 -11.31
C THR A 163 13.23 -15.46 -10.17
N LEU A 164 12.60 -15.40 -9.00
CA LEU A 164 13.02 -16.18 -7.81
C LEU A 164 12.76 -17.69 -7.97
N THR A 165 11.72 -18.06 -8.69
CA THR A 165 11.33 -19.47 -8.89
C THR A 165 11.87 -20.09 -10.18
N GLY A 166 12.55 -19.31 -11.02
CA GLY A 166 12.99 -19.72 -12.36
C GLY A 166 11.85 -20.02 -13.34
N LYS A 167 10.60 -19.75 -12.96
CA LYS A 167 9.41 -20.02 -13.79
C LYS A 167 9.14 -18.85 -14.74
N ARG A 168 8.52 -19.16 -15.89
CA ARG A 168 8.04 -18.12 -16.81
C ARG A 168 6.89 -17.35 -16.19
N ALA A 169 6.86 -16.04 -16.40
CA ALA A 169 5.77 -15.21 -15.90
C ALA A 169 4.45 -15.52 -16.61
N SER A 170 3.38 -15.67 -15.82
CA SER A 170 2.04 -15.89 -16.35
C SER A 170 1.58 -14.70 -17.19
N THR A 171 1.29 -14.93 -18.47
CA THR A 171 0.64 -13.93 -19.34
C THR A 171 -0.76 -13.57 -18.83
N THR A 172 -1.52 -14.54 -18.31
CA THR A 172 -2.86 -14.29 -17.73
C THR A 172 -2.81 -13.30 -16.56
N ALA A 173 -1.95 -13.52 -15.58
CA ALA A 173 -1.74 -12.60 -14.46
C ALA A 173 -1.36 -11.18 -14.93
N ARG A 174 -0.43 -11.07 -15.88
CA ARG A 174 -0.01 -9.78 -16.46
C ARG A 174 -1.18 -9.04 -17.13
N ASN A 175 -2.01 -9.73 -17.89
CA ASN A 175 -3.15 -9.13 -18.60
C ASN A 175 -4.32 -8.76 -17.68
N ARG A 176 -4.46 -9.45 -16.53
CA ARG A 176 -5.52 -9.17 -15.54
C ARG A 176 -5.13 -8.09 -14.54
N LEU A 177 -3.84 -7.91 -14.27
CA LEU A 177 -3.36 -6.98 -13.26
C LEU A 177 -3.87 -5.54 -13.42
N PRO A 178 -3.88 -4.91 -14.61
CA PRO A 178 -4.38 -3.54 -14.74
C PRO A 178 -5.84 -3.40 -14.32
N ARG A 179 -6.68 -4.36 -14.74
CA ARG A 179 -8.11 -4.38 -14.39
C ARG A 179 -8.31 -4.63 -12.90
N ALA A 180 -7.56 -5.57 -12.32
CA ALA A 180 -7.60 -5.85 -10.90
C ALA A 180 -7.15 -4.65 -10.07
N LEU A 181 -6.11 -3.94 -10.50
CA LEU A 181 -5.62 -2.73 -9.84
C LEU A 181 -6.65 -1.60 -9.91
N VAL A 182 -7.26 -1.35 -11.07
CA VAL A 182 -8.34 -0.35 -11.20
C VAL A 182 -9.52 -0.71 -10.30
N ALA A 183 -9.97 -1.97 -10.30
CA ALA A 183 -11.03 -2.42 -9.42
C ALA A 183 -10.67 -2.21 -7.94
N HIS A 184 -9.43 -2.52 -7.53
CA HIS A 184 -8.94 -2.31 -6.16
C HIS A 184 -8.91 -0.82 -5.79
N CYS A 185 -8.42 0.04 -6.68
CA CYS A 185 -8.38 1.49 -6.50
C CYS A 185 -9.77 2.13 -6.33
N LEU A 186 -10.81 1.55 -6.94
CA LEU A 186 -12.18 2.05 -6.82
C LEU A 186 -12.93 1.44 -5.62
N ALA A 187 -12.78 0.13 -5.42
CA ALA A 187 -13.51 -0.62 -4.40
C ALA A 187 -12.97 -0.38 -2.99
N LEU A 188 -11.66 -0.23 -2.82
CA LEU A 188 -11.08 -0.13 -1.47
C LEU A 188 -11.43 1.19 -0.75
N PRO A 189 -11.34 2.39 -1.37
CA PRO A 189 -11.72 3.62 -0.69
C PRO A 189 -13.21 3.64 -0.32
N THR A 190 -14.06 3.16 -1.22
CA THR A 190 -15.51 3.07 -0.97
C THR A 190 -15.82 2.10 0.18
N ALA A 191 -15.23 0.89 0.18
CA ALA A 191 -15.38 -0.06 1.27
C ALA A 191 -14.79 0.46 2.60
N ALA A 192 -13.66 1.14 2.56
CA ALA A 192 -12.98 1.65 3.76
C ALA A 192 -13.87 2.63 4.54
N VAL A 193 -14.63 3.47 3.82
CA VAL A 193 -15.59 4.43 4.40
C VAL A 193 -16.90 3.74 4.79
N LEU A 194 -17.46 2.90 3.93
CA LEU A 194 -18.77 2.28 4.17
C LEU A 194 -18.76 1.29 5.34
N LEU A 195 -17.67 0.53 5.52
CA LEU A 195 -17.50 -0.41 6.64
C LEU A 195 -17.29 0.27 8.01
N GLY A 196 -17.19 1.61 8.04
CA GLY A 196 -17.21 2.41 9.27
C GLY A 196 -18.61 2.90 9.66
N THR A 197 -19.63 2.68 8.81
CA THR A 197 -21.01 3.15 9.05
C THR A 197 -21.91 1.99 9.50
N PRO A 198 -22.91 2.24 10.38
CA PRO A 198 -23.84 1.20 10.83
C PRO A 198 -24.63 0.51 9.70
N PHE A 199 -24.63 1.08 8.49
CA PHE A 199 -25.26 0.50 7.30
C PHE A 199 -24.52 -0.72 6.72
N ALA A 200 -23.25 -0.95 7.08
CA ALA A 200 -22.50 -2.13 6.63
C ALA A 200 -23.04 -3.45 7.21
N ALA A 201 -23.71 -3.42 8.38
CA ALA A 201 -24.31 -4.60 8.98
C ALA A 201 -25.56 -5.10 8.21
N GLY A 202 -26.26 -4.22 7.47
CA GLY A 202 -27.43 -4.60 6.67
C GLY A 202 -27.09 -5.20 5.31
N GLY A 203 -25.94 -4.86 4.74
CA GLY A 203 -25.54 -5.28 3.39
C GLY A 203 -25.02 -6.72 3.31
N THR A 204 -24.32 -7.20 4.34
CA THR A 204 -23.78 -8.57 4.37
C THR A 204 -24.88 -9.62 4.53
N ALA A 205 -25.94 -9.32 5.30
CA ALA A 205 -27.11 -10.19 5.42
C ALA A 205 -27.83 -10.40 4.07
N GLY A 206 -27.95 -9.34 3.25
CA GLY A 206 -28.60 -9.40 1.94
C GLY A 206 -27.83 -10.19 0.87
N VAL A 207 -26.49 -10.23 0.95
CA VAL A 207 -25.65 -10.99 0.02
C VAL A 207 -25.62 -12.48 0.38
N CYS A 208 -25.57 -12.83 1.68
CA CYS A 208 -25.70 -14.22 2.11
C CYS A 208 -27.08 -14.82 1.76
N ALA A 209 -28.17 -14.07 1.98
CA ALA A 209 -29.52 -14.53 1.63
C ALA A 209 -29.72 -14.78 0.11
N ARG A 210 -29.04 -14.02 -0.76
CA ARG A 210 -29.13 -14.23 -2.22
C ARG A 210 -28.34 -15.43 -2.73
N LEU A 211 -27.35 -15.91 -1.98
CA LEU A 211 -26.58 -17.09 -2.35
C LEU A 211 -27.35 -18.38 -2.01
N ASP A 212 -28.04 -18.43 -0.87
CA ASP A 212 -28.87 -19.59 -0.46
C ASP A 212 -30.03 -19.87 -1.42
N VAL A 213 -30.72 -18.83 -1.91
CA VAL A 213 -31.85 -18.99 -2.84
C VAL A 213 -31.40 -19.56 -4.19
N ARG A 214 -30.19 -19.25 -4.64
CA ARG A 214 -29.67 -19.73 -5.94
C ARG A 214 -29.19 -21.18 -5.88
N THR A 215 -28.79 -21.68 -4.72
CA THR A 215 -28.43 -23.09 -4.52
C THR A 215 -29.65 -23.99 -4.32
N ALA A 216 -30.75 -23.47 -3.79
CA ALA A 216 -31.99 -24.23 -3.60
C ALA A 216 -32.80 -24.45 -4.90
N ALA A 217 -32.61 -23.62 -5.93
CA ALA A 217 -33.46 -23.60 -7.12
C ALA A 217 -33.00 -24.50 -8.29
N ARG A 218 -32.11 -25.48 -8.07
CA ARG A 218 -31.69 -26.42 -9.13
C ARG A 218 -32.45 -27.75 -9.00
N PRO A 219 -33.55 -27.97 -9.75
CA PRO A 219 -34.25 -29.25 -9.71
C PRO A 219 -33.35 -30.36 -10.24
N ARG A 220 -33.14 -31.41 -9.42
CA ARG A 220 -32.52 -32.66 -9.85
C ARG A 220 -33.46 -33.32 -10.86
N ARG A 221 -33.12 -33.27 -12.14
CA ARG A 221 -33.70 -34.17 -13.14
C ARG A 221 -33.14 -35.56 -12.87
N HIS A 222 -33.96 -36.43 -12.30
CA HIS A 222 -33.68 -37.86 -12.25
C HIS A 222 -33.80 -38.43 -13.67
N ALA A 223 -32.71 -39.00 -14.15
CA ALA A 223 -32.71 -39.95 -15.25
C ALA A 223 -32.77 -41.35 -14.64
N VAL A 224 -33.53 -42.22 -15.32
CA VAL A 224 -33.87 -43.62 -15.04
C VAL A 224 -35.04 -43.81 -14.08
#